data_AF-A0A951GU03-F1
#
_entry.id   AF-A0A951GU03-F1
#
_cell.length_a   1.000
_cell.length_b   1.000
_cell.length_c   1.000
_cell.angle_alpha   90.00
_cell.angle_beta   90.00
_cell.angle_gamma   90.00
#
_symmetry.space_group_name_H-M   'P 1'
#
loop_
_entity.id
_entity.type
_entity.pdbx_description
1 polymer ?
#
loop_
_entity_poly.entity_id
_entity_poly.type
_entity_poly.pdbx_seq_one_letter_code
_entity_poly.pdbx_strand_id
1 'polypeptide(L)' 'MSGLREQVVPGVSQAPEFVAGYWTRKGNSGLSLVVFDSEDAAESASGRVRSTAPEGVTVDDVEVREVVANA' A
#
# COMPACT_ATOMS: atom_id res chain seq x y z
N MET A 1 14.46 -6.02 -0.40
CA MET A 1 13.38 -7.05 -0.54
C MET A 1 12.97 -7.61 0.80
N SER A 2 13.88 -7.73 1.78
CA SER A 2 13.57 -8.07 3.18
C SER A 2 12.54 -7.12 3.81
N GLY A 3 12.81 -5.80 3.82
CA GLY A 3 11.89 -4.82 4.44
C GLY A 3 10.46 -4.83 3.91
N LEU A 4 10.26 -5.15 2.63
CA LEU A 4 8.92 -5.33 2.06
C LEU A 4 8.19 -6.53 2.68
N ARG A 5 8.84 -7.69 2.74
CA ARG A 5 8.22 -8.93 3.22
C ARG A 5 8.14 -9.01 4.74
N GLU A 6 9.05 -8.36 5.45
CA GLU A 6 9.19 -8.45 6.90
C GLU A 6 8.45 -7.34 7.64
N GLN A 7 8.25 -6.17 7.01
CA GLN A 7 7.69 -5.00 7.68
C GLN A 7 6.44 -4.49 6.97
N VAL A 8 6.56 -4.17 5.67
CA VAL A 8 5.48 -3.51 4.92
C VAL A 8 4.29 -4.44 4.71
N VAL A 9 4.50 -5.64 4.16
CA VAL A 9 3.40 -6.58 3.87
C VAL A 9 2.67 -6.99 5.16
N PRO A 10 3.35 -7.43 6.25
CA PRO A 10 2.66 -7.75 7.50
C PRO A 10 1.90 -6.55 8.06
N GLY A 11 2.52 -5.36 8.13
CA GLY A 11 1.89 -4.16 8.69
C GLY A 11 0.64 -3.72 7.93
N VAL A 12 0.68 -3.76 6.59
CA VAL A 12 -0.48 -3.39 5.75
C VAL A 12 -1.58 -4.45 5.84
N SER A 13 -1.23 -5.75 5.83
CA SER A 13 -2.22 -6.83 5.90
C SER A 13 -2.99 -6.91 7.23
N GLN A 14 -2.46 -6.28 8.28
CA GLN A 14 -3.08 -6.19 9.59
C GLN A 14 -3.89 -4.91 9.79
N ALA A 15 -3.92 -4.01 8.79
CA ALA A 15 -4.72 -2.81 8.87
C ALA A 15 -6.22 -3.14 8.92
N PRO A 16 -7.03 -2.36 9.67
CA PRO A 16 -8.48 -2.47 9.62
C PRO A 16 -8.99 -2.40 8.17
N GLU A 17 -9.99 -3.23 7.86
CA GLU A 17 -10.67 -3.26 6.56
C GLU A 17 -9.77 -3.60 5.36
N PHE A 18 -8.58 -4.17 5.59
CA PHE A 18 -7.73 -4.68 4.52
C PHE A 18 -8.41 -5.83 3.76
N VAL A 19 -8.50 -5.70 2.44
CA VAL A 19 -9.07 -6.72 1.55
C VAL A 19 -7.98 -7.44 0.77
N ALA A 20 -7.09 -6.69 0.11
CA ALA A 20 -6.03 -7.24 -0.73
C ALA A 20 -4.84 -6.28 -0.85
N GLY A 21 -3.67 -6.84 -1.15
CA GLY A 21 -2.45 -6.07 -1.37
C GLY A 21 -1.60 -6.69 -2.48
N TYR A 22 -1.20 -5.87 -3.44
CA TYR A 22 -0.33 -6.24 -4.55
C TYR A 22 0.87 -5.31 -4.58
N TRP A 23 2.06 -5.89 -4.49
CA TRP A 23 3.32 -5.16 -4.58
C TRP A 23 4.06 -5.61 -5.82
N THR A 24 4.34 -4.66 -6.71
CA THR A 24 4.97 -4.92 -8.00
C THR A 24 6.31 -4.20 -8.09
N ARG A 25 7.16 -4.63 -9.04
CA ARG A 25 8.47 -4.02 -9.29
C ARG A 25 8.70 -3.87 -10.78
N LYS A 26 9.29 -2.74 -11.17
CA LYS A 26 9.84 -2.49 -12.51
C LYS A 26 11.18 -1.78 -12.39
N GLY A 27 12.29 -2.51 -12.57
CA GLY A 27 13.62 -1.96 -12.37
C GLY A 27 13.82 -1.50 -10.91
N ASN A 28 14.15 -0.22 -10.73
CA ASN A 28 14.34 0.40 -9.41
C ASN A 28 13.07 1.03 -8.82
N SER A 29 11.94 1.00 -9.53
CA SER A 29 10.65 1.47 -9.02
C SER A 29 9.70 0.32 -8.69
N GLY A 30 8.67 0.62 -7.93
CA GLY A 30 7.59 -0.30 -7.61
C GLY A 30 6.26 0.42 -7.56
N LEU A 31 5.18 -0.35 -7.69
CA LEU A 31 3.82 0.13 -7.49
C LEU A 31 3.15 -0.81 -6.49
N SER A 32 2.51 -0.21 -5.49
CA SER A 32 1.70 -0.93 -4.50
C SER A 32 0.24 -0.58 -4.71
N LEU A 33 -0.61 -1.59 -4.84
CA LEU A 33 -2.07 -1.44 -4.81
C LEU A 33 -2.56 -2.12 -3.53
N VAL A 34 -3.23 -1.36 -2.68
CA VAL A 34 -3.84 -1.87 -1.44
C VAL A 34 -5.31 -1.54 -1.51
N VAL A 35 -6.16 -2.55 -1.31
CA VAL A 35 -7.61 -2.44 -1.37
C VAL A 35 -8.15 -2.54 0.05
N PHE A 36 -9.02 -1.60 0.39
CA PHE A 36 -9.77 -1.57 1.64
C PHE A 36 -11.27 -1.69 1.37
N ASP A 37 -12.03 -2.10 2.39
CA ASP A 37 -13.49 -2.26 2.31
C ASP A 37 -14.23 -0.91 2.26
N SER A 38 -13.59 0.17 2.73
CA SER A 38 -14.14 1.53 2.73
C SER A 38 -13.17 2.59 2.23
N GLU A 39 -13.73 3.67 1.68
CA GLU A 39 -12.98 4.86 1.25
C GLU A 39 -12.26 5.52 2.43
N ASP A 40 -12.92 5.62 3.59
CA ASP A 40 -12.34 6.20 4.81
C ASP A 40 -11.08 5.46 5.28
N ALA A 41 -11.08 4.12 5.20
CA ALA A 41 -9.90 3.31 5.52
C ALA A 41 -8.78 3.54 4.50
N ALA A 42 -9.11 3.63 3.21
CA ALA A 42 -8.16 3.91 2.14
C ALA A 42 -7.51 5.30 2.30
N GLU A 43 -8.31 6.33 2.61
CA GLU A 43 -7.82 7.70 2.86
C GLU A 43 -6.97 7.79 4.13
N SER A 44 -7.40 7.11 5.19
CA SER A 44 -6.61 7.02 6.42
C SER A 44 -5.27 6.33 6.20
N ALA A 45 -5.21 5.32 5.32
CA ALA A 45 -3.97 4.67 4.93
C ALA A 45 -3.11 5.58 4.05
N SER A 46 -3.70 6.24 3.05
CA SER A 46 -3.02 7.13 2.09
C SER A 46 -2.24 8.24 2.81
N GLY A 47 -2.85 8.86 3.82
CA GLY A 47 -2.24 9.93 4.62
C GLY A 47 -1.03 9.51 5.45
N ARG A 48 -0.81 8.20 5.65
CA ARG A 48 0.31 7.65 6.44
C ARG A 48 1.44 7.05 5.61
N VAL A 49 1.23 6.76 4.32
CA VAL A 49 2.21 6.03 3.48
C VAL A 49 3.59 6.70 3.48
N ARG A 50 3.64 8.03 3.37
CA ARG A 50 4.91 8.77 3.31
C ARG A 50 5.69 8.73 4.63
N SER A 51 5.01 8.67 5.77
CA SER A 51 5.65 8.63 7.09
C SER A 51 6.03 7.22 7.53
N THR A 52 5.40 6.19 6.95
CA THR A 52 5.68 4.78 7.24
C THR A 52 6.56 4.10 6.19
N ALA A 53 7.00 4.84 5.17
CA ALA A 53 7.89 4.31 4.15
C ALA A 53 9.22 3.83 4.78
N PRO A 54 9.70 2.62 4.44
CA PRO A 54 10.98 2.12 4.92
C PRO A 54 12.14 3.05 4.52
N GLU A 55 13.21 3.05 5.32
CA GLU A 55 14.42 3.79 4.98
C GLU A 55 14.94 3.42 3.58
N GLY A 56 15.34 4.44 2.82
CA GLY A 56 15.81 4.28 1.44
C GLY A 56 14.70 4.11 0.39
N VAL A 57 13.43 4.21 0.77
CA VAL A 57 12.29 4.25 -0.16
C VAL A 57 11.81 5.69 -0.33
N THR A 58 11.75 6.15 -1.59
CA THR A 58 11.08 7.39 -1.96
C THR A 58 9.66 7.07 -2.42
N VAL A 59 8.67 7.76 -1.85
CA VAL A 59 7.29 7.68 -2.31
C VAL A 59 7.08 8.77 -3.35
N ASP A 60 6.94 8.40 -4.62
CA ASP A 60 6.73 9.37 -5.70
C ASP A 60 5.33 9.97 -5.62
N ASP A 61 4.30 9.12 -5.61
CA ASP A 61 2.89 9.52 -5.63
C ASP A 61 2.01 8.63 -4.74
N VAL A 62 0.87 9.17 -4.30
CA VAL A 62 -0.16 8.44 -3.53
C VAL A 62 -1.53 8.91 -4.01
N GLU A 63 -2.39 7.97 -4.37
CA GLU A 63 -3.74 8.24 -4.85
C GLU A 63 -4.73 7.21 -4.30
N VAL A 64 -5.95 7.67 -4.02
CA VAL A 64 -7.08 6.82 -3.64
C VAL A 64 -8.04 6.74 -4.82
N ARG A 65 -8.51 5.52 -5.13
CA ARG A 65 -9.43 5.23 -6.24
C ARG A 65 -10.42 4.15 -5.86
N GLU A 66 -11.61 4.23 -6.44
CA GLU A 66 -12.63 3.17 -6.34
C GLU A 66 -12.27 1.96 -7.20
N VAL A 67 -12.40 0.76 -6.64
CA VAL A 67 -12.31 -0.50 -7.40
C VAL A 67 -13.68 -0.80 -8.02
N VAL A 68 -13.85 -0.43 -9.29
CA VAL A 68 -15.13 -0.60 -10.01
C VAL A 68 -15.38 -2.02 -10.54
N ALA A 69 -14.34 -2.87 -10.62
CA ALA A 69 -14.42 -4.27 -11.03
C ALA A 69 -13.20 -5.08 -10.57
N ASN A 70 -13.41 -6.37 -10.25
CA ASN A 70 -12.35 -7.36 -9.97
C ASN A 70 -12.87 -8.77 -10.34
N ALA A 71 -11.96 -9.75 -10.49
CA ALA A 71 -12.28 -11.13 -10.84
C ALA A 71 -11.37 -12.12 -10.11
#